data_AF-A0A9E2KQ68-F1
#
_entry.id   AF-A0A9E2KQ68-F1
#
_cell.length_a   1.000
_cell.length_b   1.000
_cell.length_c   1.000
_cell.angle_alpha   90.00
_cell.angle_beta   90.00
_cell.angle_gamma   90.00
#
_symmetry.space_group_name_H-M   'P 1'
#
loop_
_entity.id
_entity.type
_entity.pdbx_description
1 polymer ?
#
loop_
_entity_poly.entity_id
_entity_poly.type
_entity_poly.pdbx_seq_one_letter_code
_entity_poly.pdbx_strand_id
1 'polypeptide(L)'
;MTMKKFKLLLVAAVMSLCTACSINASNDHIILGTQGSFFVGGTVKTAPGTYDTQQPLKSDGQTLHGDHAYVQYQIPVQPKENPLVFLHGAGQSARTWDTTPDGREGFATIFLRRHFATYLVDQPRRGRAGRSTVDETIKAVPDDQFWFDNFRMGQWPQYYPGSQFPQTASALEQFFRQMTPNTGAYDEQLIATDLAALMDKIGGGILVTHSQGGGPGWHAAIKSKHVRAIVAYEPGSGFVFPQGEAPEPLDTISPFGALGATSIPLNDFMQLTKMPIIIYYGDYIATKPSDNWAMDSWRVRLQMAQLFADCINRHGGDATVVHLPEQGIYGNSHFLFAEKNNVQLADMLESWLKAKGLDE
;
A
#
# COMPACT_ATOMS: atom_id res chain seq x y z
N MET A 1 -33.66 -57.67 -29.87
CA MET A 1 -33.70 -56.30 -29.33
C MET A 1 -34.41 -56.36 -27.98
N THR A 2 -33.65 -56.45 -26.89
CA THR A 2 -34.21 -56.76 -25.56
C THR A 2 -33.69 -55.76 -24.52
N MET A 3 -34.64 -55.15 -23.81
CA MET A 3 -34.56 -53.98 -22.92
C MET A 3 -33.54 -54.05 -21.75
N LYS A 4 -32.70 -55.08 -21.65
CA LYS A 4 -31.67 -55.19 -20.60
C LYS A 4 -30.36 -54.47 -20.90
N LYS A 5 -30.04 -54.18 -22.17
CA LYS A 5 -28.81 -53.43 -22.51
C LYS A 5 -28.96 -51.91 -22.41
N PHE A 6 -30.19 -51.38 -22.38
CA PHE A 6 -30.43 -49.93 -22.31
C PHE A 6 -30.33 -49.34 -20.89
N LYS A 7 -30.52 -50.15 -19.84
CA LYS A 7 -30.37 -49.68 -18.45
C LYS A 7 -28.91 -49.63 -17.97
N LEU A 8 -28.00 -50.37 -18.60
CA LEU A 8 -26.58 -50.35 -18.23
C LEU A 8 -25.83 -49.16 -18.85
N LEU A 9 -26.28 -48.65 -19.99
CA LEU A 9 -25.72 -47.45 -20.63
C LEU A 9 -26.19 -46.14 -19.98
N LEU A 10 -27.35 -46.13 -19.31
CA LEU A 10 -27.84 -44.92 -18.63
C LEU A 10 -27.19 -44.69 -17.26
N VAL A 11 -26.71 -45.75 -16.58
CA VAL A 11 -26.00 -45.61 -15.29
C VAL A 11 -24.54 -45.20 -15.51
N ALA A 12 -23.93 -45.58 -16.64
CA ALA A 12 -22.59 -45.11 -17.00
C ALA A 12 -22.59 -43.64 -17.46
N ALA A 13 -23.67 -43.15 -18.05
CA ALA A 13 -23.78 -41.75 -18.48
C ALA A 13 -24.01 -40.77 -17.32
N VAL A 14 -24.55 -41.21 -16.18
CA VAL A 14 -24.79 -40.34 -15.01
C VAL A 14 -23.58 -40.30 -14.06
N MET A 15 -22.66 -41.26 -14.12
CA MET A 15 -21.38 -41.19 -13.39
C MET A 15 -20.28 -40.39 -14.10
N SER A 16 -20.48 -39.99 -15.36
CA SER A 16 -19.51 -39.15 -16.10
C SER A 16 -19.87 -37.67 -16.16
N LEU A 17 -20.93 -37.22 -15.47
CA LEU A 17 -21.32 -35.80 -15.40
C LEU A 17 -21.06 -35.12 -14.04
N CYS A 18 -20.45 -35.79 -13.07
CA CYS A 18 -20.12 -35.21 -11.76
C CYS A 18 -18.66 -34.77 -11.60
N THR A 19 -17.83 -34.79 -12.64
CA THR A 19 -16.40 -34.42 -12.56
C THR A 19 -16.02 -33.14 -13.31
N ALA A 20 -16.98 -32.31 -13.72
CA ALA A 20 -16.71 -31.03 -14.37
C ALA A 20 -17.17 -29.83 -13.53
N CYS A 21 -16.88 -29.85 -12.23
CA CYS A 21 -16.72 -28.65 -11.41
C CYS A 21 -15.46 -28.81 -10.55
N SER A 22 -14.37 -29.25 -11.17
CA SER A 22 -13.05 -28.91 -10.67
C SER A 22 -12.86 -27.45 -11.04
N ILE A 23 -13.07 -26.56 -10.07
CA ILE A 23 -12.50 -25.22 -10.13
C ILE A 23 -11.02 -25.46 -10.40
N ASN A 24 -10.55 -25.15 -11.61
CA ASN A 24 -9.12 -25.02 -11.87
C ASN A 24 -8.64 -23.82 -11.06
N ALA A 25 -8.51 -24.00 -9.74
CA ALA A 25 -7.49 -23.28 -9.00
C ALA A 25 -6.20 -23.74 -9.66
N SER A 26 -5.56 -22.88 -10.46
CA SER A 26 -4.25 -23.19 -10.99
C SER A 26 -3.37 -23.51 -9.80
N ASN A 27 -3.05 -24.79 -9.62
CA ASN A 27 -2.09 -25.28 -8.64
C ASN A 27 -0.67 -24.92 -9.11
N ASP A 28 -0.47 -23.67 -9.52
CA ASP A 28 0.87 -23.14 -9.76
C ASP A 28 1.46 -22.86 -8.38
N HIS A 29 2.33 -23.76 -7.94
CA HIS A 29 3.16 -23.53 -6.77
C HIS A 29 3.99 -22.26 -6.99
N ILE A 30 4.10 -21.42 -5.96
CA ILE A 30 5.09 -20.35 -5.95
C ILE A 30 6.43 -20.98 -5.54
N ILE A 31 7.39 -20.98 -6.46
CA ILE A 31 8.74 -21.49 -6.19
C ILE A 31 9.63 -20.31 -5.82
N LEU A 32 10.08 -20.30 -4.56
CA LEU A 32 10.96 -19.27 -4.03
C LEU A 32 12.42 -19.66 -4.22
N GLY A 33 13.23 -18.73 -4.74
CA GLY A 33 14.68 -18.84 -4.68
C GLY A 33 15.19 -18.55 -3.26
N THR A 34 14.63 -17.52 -2.61
CA THR A 34 14.94 -17.18 -1.22
C THR A 34 13.82 -16.37 -0.58
N GLN A 35 13.74 -16.39 0.74
CA GLN A 35 12.87 -15.53 1.53
C GLN A 35 13.50 -15.24 2.89
N GLY A 36 13.08 -14.15 3.51
CA GLY A 36 13.50 -13.81 4.86
C GLY A 36 12.99 -12.46 5.31
N SER A 37 13.64 -11.92 6.33
CA SER A 37 13.37 -10.57 6.81
C SER A 37 14.60 -9.93 7.41
N PHE A 38 14.62 -8.60 7.46
CA PHE A 38 15.67 -7.82 8.11
C PHE A 38 15.11 -6.47 8.58
N PHE A 39 15.87 -5.79 9.43
CA PHE A 39 15.64 -4.39 9.77
C PHE A 39 16.58 -3.49 8.96
N VAL A 40 16.16 -2.27 8.68
CA VAL A 40 16.95 -1.28 7.94
C VAL A 40 16.69 0.12 8.47
N GLY A 41 17.71 0.96 8.45
CA GLY A 41 17.65 2.30 9.00
C GLY A 41 17.59 2.34 10.53
N GLY A 42 16.89 3.32 11.07
CA GLY A 42 16.77 3.58 12.50
C GLY A 42 17.94 4.30 13.14
N THR A 43 17.86 4.44 14.47
CA THR A 43 18.80 5.20 15.29
C THR A 43 19.14 4.46 16.59
N VAL A 44 20.19 4.93 17.26
CA VAL A 44 20.64 4.44 18.57
C VAL A 44 20.64 5.57 19.57
N LYS A 45 19.81 5.44 20.60
CA LYS A 45 19.80 6.34 21.77
C LYS A 45 20.65 5.74 22.87
N THR A 46 21.60 6.51 23.41
CA THR A 46 22.45 6.08 24.54
C THR A 46 22.10 6.90 25.77
N ALA A 47 21.82 6.22 26.88
CA ALA A 47 21.61 6.89 28.16
C ALA A 47 22.96 7.38 28.72
N PRO A 48 23.02 8.55 29.38
CA PRO A 48 24.23 9.00 30.05
C PRO A 48 24.64 8.02 31.16
N GLY A 49 25.93 8.03 31.55
CA GLY A 49 26.47 7.16 32.59
C GLY A 49 27.15 5.89 32.04
N THR A 50 27.33 4.90 32.91
CA THR A 50 28.03 3.64 32.62
C THR A 50 27.15 2.47 33.03
N TYR A 51 27.06 1.45 32.17
CA TYR A 51 26.30 0.25 32.48
C TYR A 51 26.90 -0.50 33.68
N ASP A 52 26.08 -0.70 34.71
CA ASP A 52 26.41 -1.49 35.88
C ASP A 52 25.69 -2.85 35.81
N THR A 53 26.45 -3.92 35.61
CA THR A 53 25.92 -5.29 35.58
C THR A 53 25.26 -5.74 36.89
N GLN A 54 25.51 -5.05 38.01
CA GLN A 54 24.84 -5.31 39.29
C GLN A 54 23.49 -4.58 39.40
N GLN A 55 23.21 -3.61 38.52
CA GLN A 55 21.96 -2.84 38.49
C GLN A 55 21.37 -2.80 37.07
N PRO A 56 21.08 -3.96 36.44
CA PRO A 56 20.77 -4.05 35.01
C PRO A 56 19.45 -3.35 34.61
N LEU A 57 18.60 -3.02 35.57
CA LEU A 57 17.34 -2.29 35.34
C LEU A 57 17.52 -0.76 35.27
N LYS A 58 18.69 -0.22 35.65
CA LYS A 58 19.02 1.19 35.47
C LYS A 58 19.51 1.44 34.06
N SER A 59 18.99 2.47 33.41
CA SER A 59 19.32 2.74 32.01
C SER A 59 20.74 3.27 31.78
N ASP A 60 21.46 3.71 32.82
CA ASP A 60 22.78 4.34 32.69
C ASP A 60 23.73 3.58 31.76
N GLY A 61 24.31 4.27 30.78
CA GLY A 61 25.23 3.71 29.78
C GLY A 61 24.64 2.66 28.83
N GLN A 62 23.35 2.30 28.95
CA GLN A 62 22.69 1.38 28.04
C GLN A 62 22.28 2.05 26.73
N THR A 63 22.08 1.24 25.69
CA THR A 63 21.65 1.70 24.35
C THR A 63 20.28 1.17 23.98
N LEU A 64 19.53 1.97 23.23
CA LEU A 64 18.24 1.64 22.62
C LEU A 64 18.37 1.80 21.10
N HIS A 65 18.40 0.67 20.39
CA HIS A 65 18.26 0.63 18.94
C HIS A 65 16.77 0.62 18.60
N GLY A 66 16.31 1.60 17.83
CA GLY A 66 14.90 1.77 17.50
C GLY A 66 14.69 2.60 16.25
N ASP A 67 13.44 2.93 15.94
CA ASP A 67 13.04 3.75 14.79
C ASP A 67 13.45 3.19 13.42
N HIS A 68 13.74 1.89 13.35
CA HIS A 68 14.04 1.16 12.10
C HIS A 68 12.76 0.71 11.41
N ALA A 69 12.82 0.56 10.08
CA ALA A 69 11.83 -0.21 9.33
C ALA A 69 12.08 -1.72 9.47
N TYR A 70 11.00 -2.50 9.47
CA TYR A 70 11.05 -3.96 9.31
C TYR A 70 10.67 -4.31 7.88
N VAL A 71 11.41 -5.24 7.28
CA VAL A 71 11.22 -5.66 5.90
C VAL A 71 11.15 -7.17 5.82
N GLN A 72 10.04 -7.69 5.29
CA GLN A 72 9.90 -9.09 4.89
C GLN A 72 10.04 -9.18 3.38
N TYR A 73 10.83 -10.13 2.87
CA TYR A 73 11.03 -10.29 1.44
C TYR A 73 10.84 -11.73 0.97
N GLN A 74 10.37 -11.85 -0.26
CA GLN A 74 10.28 -13.11 -1.01
C GLN A 74 10.79 -12.86 -2.43
N ILE A 75 11.70 -13.72 -2.90
CA ILE A 75 12.28 -13.66 -4.24
C ILE A 75 11.93 -14.96 -4.95
N PRO A 76 11.15 -14.91 -6.05
CA PRO A 76 10.83 -16.10 -6.82
C PRO A 76 12.06 -16.60 -7.57
N VAL A 77 12.03 -17.85 -8.04
CA VAL A 77 13.01 -18.29 -9.04
C VAL A 77 12.84 -17.46 -10.32
N GLN A 78 13.95 -17.15 -10.98
CA GLN A 78 13.99 -16.30 -12.19
C GLN A 78 13.25 -14.97 -11.96
N PRO A 79 13.67 -14.16 -10.97
CA PRO A 79 12.99 -12.91 -10.67
C PRO A 79 13.20 -11.89 -11.78
N LYS A 80 12.17 -11.07 -12.05
CA LYS A 80 12.29 -9.83 -12.82
C LYS A 80 13.29 -8.88 -12.16
N GLU A 81 13.92 -8.00 -12.93
CA GLU A 81 15.01 -7.15 -12.47
C GLU A 81 14.60 -6.13 -11.38
N ASN A 82 13.34 -5.68 -11.43
CA ASN A 82 12.81 -4.64 -10.56
C ASN A 82 11.96 -5.25 -9.43
N PRO A 83 12.43 -5.29 -8.17
CA PRO A 83 11.58 -5.69 -7.06
C PRO A 83 10.49 -4.64 -6.80
N LEU A 84 9.36 -5.08 -6.25
CA LEU A 84 8.30 -4.22 -5.73
C LEU A 84 8.46 -4.06 -4.22
N VAL A 85 8.56 -2.81 -3.77
CA VAL A 85 8.72 -2.45 -2.35
C VAL A 85 7.44 -1.77 -1.88
N PHE A 86 6.71 -2.45 -1.00
CA PHE A 86 5.36 -2.06 -0.60
C PHE A 86 5.35 -1.34 0.76
N LEU A 87 4.86 -0.09 0.77
CA LEU A 87 4.69 0.73 1.95
C LEU A 87 3.21 1.01 2.21
N HIS A 88 2.73 0.60 3.38
CA HIS A 88 1.34 0.79 3.82
C HIS A 88 1.01 2.25 4.23
N GLY A 89 -0.27 2.51 4.51
CA GLY A 89 -0.76 3.80 5.00
C GLY A 89 -0.89 3.95 6.53
N ALA A 90 -1.64 4.96 6.96
CA ALA A 90 -1.92 5.25 8.37
C ALA A 90 -2.77 4.13 9.01
N GLY A 91 -2.46 3.78 10.26
CA GLY A 91 -3.21 2.76 11.01
C GLY A 91 -3.09 1.33 10.46
N GLN A 92 -2.18 1.09 9.51
CA GLN A 92 -1.98 -0.19 8.82
C GLN A 92 -0.56 -0.74 9.04
N SER A 93 -0.25 -1.89 8.45
CA SER A 93 1.06 -2.54 8.45
C SER A 93 1.32 -3.19 7.09
N ALA A 94 2.45 -3.89 6.92
CA ALA A 94 2.74 -4.76 5.78
C ALA A 94 1.58 -5.72 5.44
N ARG A 95 0.73 -6.05 6.43
CA ARG A 95 -0.51 -6.81 6.28
C ARG A 95 -1.43 -6.26 5.18
N THR A 96 -1.37 -4.96 4.87
CA THR A 96 -2.10 -4.30 3.78
C THR A 96 -1.97 -5.04 2.45
N TRP A 97 -0.80 -5.61 2.16
CA TRP A 97 -0.44 -6.15 0.84
C TRP A 97 -0.52 -7.68 0.77
N ASP A 98 -0.69 -8.32 1.93
CA ASP A 98 -0.85 -9.76 2.10
C ASP A 98 -2.29 -10.19 1.74
N THR A 99 -2.63 -11.45 2.00
CA THR A 99 -3.95 -12.07 1.90
C THR A 99 -5.11 -11.09 2.15
N THR A 100 -6.08 -10.96 1.25
CA THR A 100 -7.18 -10.01 1.43
C THR A 100 -8.03 -10.33 2.68
N PRO A 101 -8.87 -9.41 3.18
CA PRO A 101 -9.70 -9.67 4.36
C PRO A 101 -10.64 -10.88 4.22
N ASP A 102 -11.01 -11.25 2.99
CA ASP A 102 -11.81 -12.43 2.68
C ASP A 102 -11.00 -13.67 2.27
N GLY A 103 -9.67 -13.65 2.42
CA GLY A 103 -8.82 -14.82 2.26
C GLY A 103 -8.27 -15.07 0.84
N ARG A 104 -8.45 -14.14 -0.11
CA ARG A 104 -7.85 -14.22 -1.45
C ARG A 104 -6.40 -13.77 -1.42
N GLU A 105 -5.67 -14.02 -2.51
CA GLU A 105 -4.32 -13.49 -2.68
C GLU A 105 -4.33 -11.95 -2.71
N GLY A 106 -3.43 -11.35 -1.94
CA GLY A 106 -3.11 -9.93 -2.03
C GLY A 106 -2.03 -9.65 -3.07
N PHE A 107 -1.72 -8.37 -3.26
CA PHE A 107 -0.71 -7.94 -4.24
C PHE A 107 0.66 -8.58 -4.02
N ALA A 108 1.09 -8.80 -2.77
CA ALA A 108 2.36 -9.47 -2.50
C ALA A 108 2.42 -10.83 -3.19
N THR A 109 1.41 -11.67 -2.99
CA THR A 109 1.34 -13.02 -3.59
C THR A 109 1.10 -12.97 -5.10
N ILE A 110 0.23 -12.07 -5.58
CA ILE A 110 -0.08 -11.93 -7.00
C ILE A 110 1.18 -11.53 -7.79
N PHE A 111 1.95 -10.56 -7.32
CA PHE A 111 3.17 -10.12 -8.01
C PHE A 111 4.33 -11.09 -7.84
N LEU A 112 4.43 -11.77 -6.71
CA LEU A 112 5.39 -12.86 -6.51
C LEU A 112 5.16 -13.99 -7.53
N ARG A 113 3.90 -14.33 -7.79
CA ARG A 113 3.49 -15.28 -8.84
C ARG A 113 3.82 -14.79 -10.26
N ARG A 114 3.90 -13.47 -10.46
CA ARG A 114 4.34 -12.82 -11.71
C ARG A 114 5.86 -12.60 -11.76
N HIS A 115 6.62 -13.35 -10.95
CA HIS A 115 8.08 -13.32 -10.88
C HIS A 115 8.69 -11.98 -10.40
N PHE A 116 7.92 -11.09 -9.78
CA PHE A 116 8.50 -9.94 -9.07
C PHE A 116 8.99 -10.38 -7.70
N ALA A 117 10.19 -9.97 -7.32
CA ALA A 117 10.59 -9.99 -5.91
C ALA A 117 9.76 -8.97 -5.13
N THR A 118 9.24 -9.33 -3.97
CA THR A 118 8.38 -8.47 -3.15
C THR A 118 9.01 -8.19 -1.80
N TYR A 119 9.02 -6.92 -1.40
CA TYR A 119 9.52 -6.45 -0.10
C TYR A 119 8.38 -5.73 0.61
N LEU A 120 7.83 -6.32 1.66
CA LEU A 120 6.78 -5.72 2.47
C LEU A 120 7.39 -5.00 3.67
N VAL A 121 7.06 -3.72 3.81
CA VAL A 121 7.65 -2.85 4.82
C VAL A 121 6.64 -2.54 5.90
N ASP A 122 7.01 -2.79 7.16
CA ASP A 122 6.44 -2.08 8.31
C ASP A 122 7.30 -0.85 8.55
N GLN A 123 6.70 0.33 8.39
CA GLN A 123 7.41 1.59 8.59
C GLN A 123 7.85 1.76 10.07
N PRO A 124 8.87 2.59 10.36
CA PRO A 124 9.27 2.90 11.73
C PRO A 124 8.08 3.19 12.65
N ARG A 125 8.12 2.63 13.86
CA ARG A 125 7.10 2.79 14.91
C ARG A 125 5.75 2.15 14.57
N ARG A 126 5.71 1.14 13.70
CA ARG A 126 4.49 0.41 13.32
C ARG A 126 4.73 -1.10 13.29
N GLY A 127 3.74 -1.89 13.71
CA GLY A 127 3.78 -3.35 13.53
C GLY A 127 5.06 -3.99 14.08
N ARG A 128 5.77 -4.75 13.25
CA ARG A 128 7.03 -5.42 13.61
C ARG A 128 8.21 -4.43 13.77
N ALA A 129 8.07 -3.20 13.30
CA ALA A 129 8.96 -2.06 13.52
C ALA A 129 8.58 -1.22 14.76
N GLY A 130 7.90 -1.83 15.74
CA GLY A 130 7.34 -1.13 16.90
C GLY A 130 8.34 -0.61 17.94
N ARG A 131 9.65 -0.87 17.80
CA ARG A 131 10.65 -0.42 18.78
C ARG A 131 11.03 1.05 18.53
N SER A 132 10.25 1.96 19.12
CA SER A 132 10.43 3.41 19.01
C SER A 132 11.60 3.92 19.88
N THR A 133 12.23 5.03 19.47
CA THR A 133 13.15 5.79 20.35
C THR A 133 12.51 6.99 21.05
N VAL A 134 11.24 7.25 20.75
CA VAL A 134 10.38 8.24 21.39
C VAL A 134 9.23 7.56 22.13
N ASP A 135 8.78 8.17 23.22
CA ASP A 135 7.67 7.66 24.01
C ASP A 135 6.33 7.88 23.30
N GLU A 136 5.35 7.02 23.58
CA GLU A 136 3.97 7.12 23.08
C GLU A 136 2.98 6.48 24.06
N THR A 137 1.76 7.02 24.11
CA THR A 137 0.64 6.41 24.84
C THR A 137 -0.38 5.87 23.85
N ILE A 138 -0.43 4.54 23.70
CA ILE A 138 -1.38 3.87 22.81
C ILE A 138 -2.75 3.80 23.49
N LYS A 139 -3.77 4.42 22.87
CA LYS A 139 -5.16 4.40 23.35
C LYS A 139 -5.98 3.35 22.61
N ALA A 140 -6.83 2.62 23.33
CA ALA A 140 -7.82 1.71 22.76
C ALA A 140 -9.10 2.46 22.40
N VAL A 141 -9.08 3.20 21.28
CA VAL A 141 -10.21 4.01 20.81
C VAL A 141 -11.13 3.16 19.92
N PRO A 142 -12.45 3.10 20.18
CA PRO A 142 -13.41 2.52 19.22
C PRO A 142 -13.65 3.50 18.06
N ASP A 143 -13.13 3.20 16.87
CA ASP A 143 -13.18 4.08 15.69
C ASP A 143 -13.46 3.37 14.36
N ASP A 144 -13.87 2.09 14.39
CA ASP A 144 -14.16 1.29 13.19
C ASP A 144 -15.09 1.99 12.18
N GLN A 145 -16.16 2.65 12.66
CA GLN A 145 -17.11 3.36 11.81
C GLN A 145 -16.50 4.57 11.12
N PHE A 146 -15.63 5.30 11.83
CA PHE A 146 -14.90 6.42 11.24
C PHE A 146 -14.02 5.93 10.09
N TRP A 147 -13.32 4.81 10.28
CA TRP A 147 -12.47 4.23 9.25
C TRP A 147 -13.26 3.64 8.08
N PHE A 148 -14.39 3.00 8.35
CA PHE A 148 -15.30 2.51 7.30
C PHE A 148 -15.73 3.62 6.33
N ASP A 149 -16.16 4.76 6.89
CA ASP A 149 -16.55 5.94 6.11
C ASP A 149 -15.33 6.54 5.41
N ASN A 150 -14.22 6.78 6.14
CA ASN A 150 -12.99 7.34 5.58
C ASN A 150 -12.45 6.51 4.41
N PHE A 151 -12.52 5.19 4.49
CA PHE A 151 -12.03 4.29 3.45
C PHE A 151 -13.01 4.10 2.30
N ARG A 152 -14.12 4.85 2.30
CA ARG A 152 -15.16 4.86 1.27
C ARG A 152 -15.75 3.48 1.02
N MET A 153 -15.84 2.66 2.06
CA MET A 153 -16.53 1.37 1.98
C MET A 153 -18.05 1.58 1.88
N GLY A 154 -18.54 2.69 2.45
CA GLY A 154 -19.94 3.08 2.45
C GLY A 154 -20.20 4.29 3.33
N GLN A 155 -21.45 4.41 3.80
CA GLN A 155 -21.84 5.24 4.94
C GLN A 155 -22.37 4.30 6.01
N TRP A 156 -21.66 4.17 7.11
CA TRP A 156 -21.95 3.14 8.11
C TRP A 156 -23.45 3.10 8.48
N PRO A 157 -24.09 1.91 8.51
CA PRO A 157 -23.50 0.58 8.31
C PRO A 157 -23.54 0.07 6.85
N GLN A 158 -23.96 0.90 5.89
CA GLN A 158 -24.28 0.44 4.55
C GLN A 158 -23.13 0.67 3.57
N TYR A 159 -22.76 -0.39 2.86
CA TYR A 159 -21.82 -0.32 1.75
C TYR A 159 -22.41 0.49 0.59
N TYR A 160 -21.54 1.14 -0.19
CA TYR A 160 -21.98 1.78 -1.42
C TYR A 160 -22.44 0.74 -2.46
N PRO A 161 -23.45 1.07 -3.30
CA PRO A 161 -23.88 0.21 -4.39
C PRO A 161 -22.74 -0.14 -5.33
N GLY A 162 -22.61 -1.42 -5.69
CA GLY A 162 -21.57 -1.89 -6.60
C GLY A 162 -20.18 -2.06 -5.96
N SER A 163 -20.05 -1.89 -4.64
CA SER A 163 -18.75 -1.93 -3.96
C SER A 163 -17.97 -3.22 -4.24
N GLN A 164 -16.67 -3.04 -4.49
CA GLN A 164 -15.71 -4.11 -4.71
C GLN A 164 -15.12 -4.65 -3.40
N PHE A 165 -15.37 -4.02 -2.25
CA PHE A 165 -15.01 -4.61 -0.97
C PHE A 165 -15.76 -5.95 -0.75
N PRO A 166 -15.11 -6.99 -0.18
CA PRO A 166 -15.81 -8.24 0.17
C PRO A 166 -16.74 -8.05 1.38
N GLN A 167 -18.05 -8.03 1.16
CA GLN A 167 -19.05 -7.62 2.15
C GLN A 167 -19.49 -8.73 3.13
N THR A 168 -18.66 -9.74 3.37
CA THR A 168 -18.96 -10.76 4.38
C THR A 168 -18.64 -10.24 5.77
N ALA A 169 -19.39 -10.67 6.80
CA ALA A 169 -19.12 -10.26 8.18
C ALA A 169 -17.69 -10.63 8.62
N SER A 170 -17.20 -11.80 8.22
CA SER A 170 -15.82 -12.23 8.49
C SER A 170 -14.78 -11.35 7.80
N ALA A 171 -15.04 -10.89 6.58
CA ALA A 171 -14.10 -10.01 5.88
C ALA A 171 -14.02 -8.62 6.53
N LEU A 172 -15.15 -8.06 6.95
CA LEU A 172 -15.16 -6.80 7.70
C LEU A 172 -14.44 -6.94 9.04
N GLU A 173 -14.67 -8.05 9.75
CA GLU A 173 -13.97 -8.37 10.99
C GLU A 173 -12.44 -8.45 10.77
N GLN A 174 -11.99 -9.19 9.76
CA GLN A 174 -10.56 -9.29 9.44
C GLN A 174 -9.96 -7.94 9.03
N PHE A 175 -10.72 -7.12 8.31
CA PHE A 175 -10.27 -5.79 7.90
C PHE A 175 -10.01 -4.89 9.10
N PHE A 176 -10.91 -4.82 10.09
CA PHE A 176 -10.66 -4.04 11.30
C PHE A 176 -9.51 -4.63 12.15
N ARG A 177 -9.39 -5.96 12.22
CA ARG A 177 -8.28 -6.63 12.94
C ARG A 177 -6.89 -6.38 12.33
N GLN A 178 -6.82 -5.96 11.07
CA GLN A 178 -5.56 -5.68 10.40
C GLN A 178 -4.96 -4.31 10.81
N MET A 179 -5.77 -3.45 11.44
CA MET A 179 -5.35 -2.13 11.89
C MET A 179 -4.37 -2.24 13.06
N THR A 180 -3.40 -1.34 13.12
CA THR A 180 -2.36 -1.33 14.15
C THR A 180 -1.92 0.10 14.48
N PRO A 181 -1.68 0.43 15.77
CA PRO A 181 -1.32 1.77 16.18
C PRO A 181 0.13 2.10 15.84
N ASN A 182 0.44 3.40 15.86
CA ASN A 182 1.81 3.85 16.02
C ASN A 182 2.30 3.58 17.46
N THR A 183 3.57 3.19 17.61
CA THR A 183 4.26 3.07 18.90
C THR A 183 5.14 4.27 19.23
N GLY A 184 5.00 5.36 18.46
CA GLY A 184 5.75 6.60 18.49
C GLY A 184 5.13 7.59 17.50
N ALA A 185 5.28 8.89 17.70
CA ALA A 185 4.72 9.90 16.79
C ALA A 185 5.09 9.62 15.31
N TYR A 186 4.15 9.88 14.39
CA TYR A 186 4.42 9.78 12.95
C TYR A 186 5.52 10.77 12.55
N ASP A 187 6.50 10.29 11.80
CA ASP A 187 7.61 11.10 11.28
C ASP A 187 7.85 10.70 9.82
N GLU A 188 7.37 11.55 8.91
CA GLU A 188 7.46 11.32 7.46
C GLU A 188 8.92 11.22 6.98
N GLN A 189 9.81 12.05 7.53
CA GLN A 189 11.20 12.11 7.08
C GLN A 189 12.00 10.92 7.59
N LEU A 190 11.69 10.42 8.79
CA LEU A 190 12.25 9.16 9.29
C LEU A 190 11.86 7.99 8.37
N ILE A 191 10.56 7.85 8.06
CA ILE A 191 10.07 6.77 7.18
C ILE A 191 10.74 6.86 5.80
N ALA A 192 10.79 8.07 5.22
CA ALA A 192 11.44 8.30 3.93
C ALA A 192 12.93 7.95 3.93
N THR A 193 13.63 8.23 5.03
CA THR A 193 15.06 7.93 5.19
C THR A 193 15.30 6.41 5.26
N ASP A 194 14.48 5.69 6.02
CA ASP A 194 14.59 4.23 6.13
C ASP A 194 14.22 3.53 4.83
N LEU A 195 13.23 4.05 4.08
CA LEU A 195 12.92 3.57 2.74
C LEU A 195 14.06 3.84 1.76
N ALA A 196 14.66 5.02 1.77
CA ALA A 196 15.84 5.29 0.95
C ALA A 196 16.99 4.32 1.26
N ALA A 197 17.26 4.06 2.55
CA ALA A 197 18.25 3.07 2.99
C ALA A 197 17.90 1.64 2.53
N LEU A 198 16.61 1.28 2.49
CA LEU A 198 16.15 0.02 1.91
C LEU A 198 16.46 -0.06 0.43
N MET A 199 16.12 0.97 -0.35
CA MET A 199 16.37 1.02 -1.79
C MET A 199 17.86 0.87 -2.11
N ASP A 200 18.72 1.55 -1.35
CA ASP A 200 20.17 1.45 -1.47
C ASP A 200 20.67 0.03 -1.13
N LYS A 201 20.12 -0.58 -0.07
CA LYS A 201 20.49 -1.93 0.38
C LYS A 201 20.15 -3.01 -0.64
N ILE A 202 19.02 -2.89 -1.34
CA ILE A 202 18.55 -3.91 -2.31
C ILE A 202 19.00 -3.63 -3.75
N GLY A 203 19.68 -2.50 -4.01
CA GLY A 203 20.15 -2.12 -5.35
C GLY A 203 19.09 -1.47 -6.24
N GLY A 204 17.96 -1.09 -5.66
CA GLY A 204 16.86 -0.39 -6.33
C GLY A 204 15.64 -1.24 -6.65
N GLY A 205 14.57 -0.57 -7.10
CA GLY A 205 13.27 -1.17 -7.34
C GLY A 205 12.16 -0.14 -7.51
N ILE A 206 10.93 -0.62 -7.49
CA ILE A 206 9.71 0.19 -7.65
C ILE A 206 9.07 0.38 -6.27
N LEU A 207 8.84 1.63 -5.87
CA LEU A 207 8.09 1.93 -4.65
C LEU A 207 6.59 1.84 -4.92
N VAL A 208 5.90 0.97 -4.19
CA VAL A 208 4.45 0.84 -4.20
C VAL A 208 3.91 1.36 -2.88
N THR A 209 3.19 2.47 -2.90
CA THR A 209 2.75 3.18 -1.68
C THR A 209 1.23 3.25 -1.58
N HIS A 210 0.73 3.44 -0.36
CA HIS A 210 -0.71 3.61 -0.11
C HIS A 210 -1.00 4.75 0.86
N SER A 211 -1.99 5.59 0.55
CA SER A 211 -2.55 6.55 1.51
C SER A 211 -1.50 7.50 2.10
N GLN A 212 -1.38 7.58 3.42
CA GLN A 212 -0.31 8.33 4.11
C GLN A 212 1.10 7.98 3.59
N GLY A 213 1.32 6.73 3.13
CA GLY A 213 2.58 6.28 2.57
C GLY A 213 3.00 7.00 1.28
N GLY A 214 2.10 7.75 0.64
CA GLY A 214 2.44 8.63 -0.48
C GLY A 214 3.55 9.62 -0.12
N GLY A 215 3.35 10.42 0.94
CA GLY A 215 4.29 11.44 1.43
C GLY A 215 5.72 10.92 1.64
N PRO A 216 5.92 9.90 2.51
CA PRO A 216 7.22 9.26 2.68
C PRO A 216 7.80 8.68 1.38
N GLY A 217 6.95 8.16 0.49
CA GLY A 217 7.35 7.65 -0.81
C GLY A 217 7.98 8.71 -1.72
N TRP A 218 7.36 9.90 -1.82
CA TRP A 218 7.92 11.01 -2.58
C TRP A 218 9.29 11.42 -2.02
N HIS A 219 9.39 11.55 -0.70
CA HIS A 219 10.64 11.92 -0.05
C HIS A 219 11.72 10.84 -0.15
N ALA A 220 11.35 9.55 -0.13
CA ALA A 220 12.29 8.45 -0.33
C ALA A 220 12.90 8.49 -1.75
N ALA A 221 12.08 8.76 -2.77
CA ALA A 221 12.54 8.92 -4.15
C ALA A 221 13.41 10.17 -4.36
N ILE A 222 13.16 11.24 -3.62
CA ILE A 222 14.04 12.43 -3.60
C ILE A 222 15.40 12.08 -2.96
N LYS A 223 15.41 11.26 -1.90
CA LYS A 223 16.62 10.90 -1.15
C LYS A 223 17.46 9.81 -1.81
N SER A 224 16.86 8.90 -2.57
CA SER A 224 17.56 7.76 -3.19
C SER A 224 17.43 7.73 -4.70
N LYS A 225 18.59 7.69 -5.37
CA LYS A 225 18.71 7.44 -6.82
C LYS A 225 18.34 6.02 -7.25
N HIS A 226 18.05 5.13 -6.29
CA HIS A 226 17.75 3.72 -6.55
C HIS A 226 16.24 3.45 -6.69
N VAL A 227 15.38 4.47 -6.54
CA VAL A 227 13.96 4.37 -6.90
C VAL A 227 13.82 4.47 -8.42
N ARG A 228 13.28 3.41 -9.03
CA ARG A 228 13.14 3.29 -10.50
C ARG A 228 11.78 3.74 -11.00
N ALA A 229 10.76 3.67 -10.15
CA ALA A 229 9.42 4.20 -10.38
C ALA A 229 8.64 4.31 -9.07
N ILE A 230 7.54 5.08 -9.08
CA ILE A 230 6.59 5.12 -7.97
C ILE A 230 5.19 4.77 -8.46
N VAL A 231 4.54 3.88 -7.72
CA VAL A 231 3.16 3.48 -7.89
C VAL A 231 2.42 3.83 -6.61
N ALA A 232 1.56 4.83 -6.63
CA ALA A 232 0.83 5.28 -5.45
C ALA A 232 -0.66 4.95 -5.56
N TYR A 233 -1.16 4.19 -4.61
CA TYR A 233 -2.60 3.95 -4.44
C TYR A 233 -3.15 4.97 -3.46
N GLU A 234 -4.04 5.83 -3.94
CA GLU A 234 -4.81 6.76 -3.12
C GLU A 234 -3.94 7.62 -2.18
N PRO A 235 -2.86 8.29 -2.63
CA PRO A 235 -2.03 9.09 -1.74
C PRO A 235 -2.87 10.14 -1.00
N GLY A 236 -2.76 10.13 0.32
CA GLY A 236 -3.68 10.84 1.21
C GLY A 236 -3.18 12.20 1.69
N SER A 237 -1.87 12.43 1.61
CA SER A 237 -1.19 13.62 2.13
C SER A 237 0.27 13.65 1.68
N GLY A 238 1.00 14.70 2.07
CA GLY A 238 2.45 14.80 1.89
C GLY A 238 2.88 15.12 0.45
N PHE A 239 1.97 15.60 -0.40
CA PHE A 239 2.30 16.08 -1.73
C PHE A 239 3.34 17.20 -1.64
N VAL A 240 4.35 17.15 -2.51
CA VAL A 240 5.45 18.12 -2.52
C VAL A 240 5.43 18.95 -3.79
N PHE A 241 5.73 20.24 -3.68
CA PHE A 241 5.83 21.15 -4.82
C PHE A 241 7.12 21.96 -4.71
N PRO A 242 7.71 22.43 -5.81
CA PRO A 242 8.83 23.34 -5.73
C PRO A 242 8.38 24.65 -5.06
N GLN A 243 9.29 25.27 -4.31
CA GLN A 243 9.04 26.56 -3.65
C GLN A 243 8.46 27.59 -4.64
N GLY A 244 7.33 28.19 -4.26
CA GLY A 244 6.61 29.17 -5.08
C GLY A 244 5.59 28.58 -6.06
N GLU A 245 5.45 27.26 -6.14
CA GLU A 245 4.47 26.59 -7.01
C GLU A 245 3.47 25.71 -6.25
N ALA A 246 3.56 25.64 -4.92
CA ALA A 246 2.57 24.92 -4.14
C ALA A 246 1.19 25.58 -4.30
N PRO A 247 0.13 24.81 -4.63
CA PRO A 247 -1.21 25.36 -4.70
C PRO A 247 -1.69 25.81 -3.31
N GLU A 248 -2.63 26.75 -3.29
CA GLU A 248 -3.33 27.09 -2.05
C GLU A 248 -4.01 25.85 -1.44
N PRO A 249 -4.09 25.74 -0.11
CA PRO A 249 -4.76 24.62 0.55
C PRO A 249 -6.18 24.41 0.02
N LEU A 250 -6.52 23.15 -0.29
CA LEU A 250 -7.82 22.82 -0.84
C LEU A 250 -8.84 22.61 0.29
N ASP A 251 -9.89 23.42 0.28
CA ASP A 251 -10.96 23.38 1.28
C ASP A 251 -11.79 22.10 1.21
N THR A 252 -12.07 21.56 2.39
CA THR A 252 -12.89 20.38 2.59
C THR A 252 -13.56 20.41 3.97
N ILE A 253 -14.70 19.73 4.10
CA ILE A 253 -15.35 19.47 5.40
C ILE A 253 -14.73 18.28 6.14
N SER A 254 -13.61 17.75 5.64
CA SER A 254 -12.87 16.66 6.27
C SER A 254 -12.46 17.02 7.70
N PRO A 255 -12.55 16.08 8.67
CA PRO A 255 -12.06 16.31 10.02
C PRO A 255 -10.53 16.46 10.08
N PHE A 256 -9.82 16.18 8.97
CA PHE A 256 -8.39 16.43 8.83
C PHE A 256 -8.04 17.88 8.45
N GLY A 257 -9.05 18.73 8.19
CA GLY A 257 -8.86 20.11 7.73
C GLY A 257 -8.53 20.22 6.24
N ALA A 258 -8.27 21.46 5.80
CA ALA A 258 -7.89 21.75 4.42
C ALA A 258 -6.61 21.01 4.02
N LEU A 259 -6.57 20.49 2.79
CA LEU A 259 -5.42 19.74 2.30
C LEU A 259 -4.37 20.69 1.71
N GLY A 260 -3.29 20.90 2.45
CA GLY A 260 -2.10 21.61 1.98
C GLY A 260 -1.06 20.70 1.34
N ALA A 261 -0.06 21.32 0.70
CA ALA A 261 1.12 20.66 0.15
C ALA A 261 2.41 21.24 0.75
N THR A 262 3.49 20.45 0.76
CA THR A 262 4.79 20.85 1.30
C THR A 262 5.64 21.49 0.20
N SER A 263 6.16 22.69 0.43
CA SER A 263 7.12 23.33 -0.47
C SER A 263 8.55 22.82 -0.22
N ILE A 264 9.23 22.37 -1.28
CA ILE A 264 10.62 21.87 -1.23
C ILE A 264 11.53 22.62 -2.21
N PRO A 265 12.87 22.59 -2.03
CA PRO A 265 13.79 23.17 -3.01
C PRO A 265 13.57 22.59 -4.41
N LEU A 266 13.70 23.42 -5.45
CA LEU A 266 13.51 22.98 -6.84
C LEU A 266 14.40 21.78 -7.18
N ASN A 267 15.68 21.79 -6.78
CA ASN A 267 16.60 20.68 -7.07
C ASN A 267 16.16 19.33 -6.47
N ASP A 268 15.46 19.37 -5.33
CA ASP A 268 14.89 18.18 -4.70
C ASP A 268 13.66 17.72 -5.48
N PHE A 269 12.77 18.65 -5.84
CA PHE A 269 11.60 18.35 -6.66
C PHE A 269 11.98 17.75 -8.03
N MET A 270 13.04 18.27 -8.66
CA MET A 270 13.59 17.76 -9.93
C MET A 270 14.10 16.33 -9.84
N GLN A 271 14.23 15.73 -8.65
CA GLN A 271 14.46 14.29 -8.58
C GLN A 271 13.24 13.53 -9.10
N LEU A 272 12.02 13.92 -8.71
CA LEU A 272 10.77 13.23 -9.08
C LEU A 272 10.50 13.20 -10.59
N THR A 273 11.12 14.08 -11.37
CA THR A 273 10.97 14.10 -12.84
C THR A 273 11.81 13.02 -13.54
N LYS A 274 12.70 12.33 -12.82
CA LYS A 274 13.66 11.37 -13.39
C LYS A 274 13.15 9.93 -13.48
N MET A 275 11.93 9.67 -13.00
CA MET A 275 11.32 8.35 -13.00
C MET A 275 9.84 8.45 -13.38
N PRO A 276 9.26 7.38 -13.93
CA PRO A 276 7.82 7.32 -14.15
C PRO A 276 7.07 7.19 -12.82
N ILE A 277 5.95 7.91 -12.70
CA ILE A 277 5.06 7.91 -11.54
C ILE A 277 3.63 7.63 -12.01
N ILE A 278 2.95 6.69 -11.36
CA ILE A 278 1.52 6.46 -11.56
C ILE A 278 0.77 6.51 -10.24
N ILE A 279 -0.37 7.20 -10.25
CA ILE A 279 -1.22 7.41 -9.08
C ILE A 279 -2.61 6.89 -9.39
N TYR A 280 -3.13 5.98 -8.57
CA TYR A 280 -4.47 5.39 -8.75
C TYR A 280 -5.44 5.92 -7.70
N TYR A 281 -6.63 6.31 -8.14
CA TYR A 281 -7.79 6.56 -7.28
C TYR A 281 -8.98 5.71 -7.73
N GLY A 282 -9.68 5.14 -6.75
CA GLY A 282 -10.90 4.39 -6.93
C GLY A 282 -12.13 5.27 -7.14
N ASP A 283 -13.28 4.70 -6.83
CA ASP A 283 -14.62 5.27 -6.98
C ASP A 283 -15.08 5.97 -5.69
N TYR A 284 -16.33 6.42 -5.71
CA TYR A 284 -17.03 7.10 -4.61
C TYR A 284 -16.35 8.40 -4.18
N ILE A 285 -15.67 9.07 -5.10
CA ILE A 285 -15.05 10.38 -4.89
C ILE A 285 -16.01 11.44 -5.45
N ALA A 286 -16.30 12.47 -4.66
CA ALA A 286 -17.20 13.53 -5.11
C ALA A 286 -16.52 14.39 -6.20
N THR A 287 -17.27 14.78 -7.23
CA THR A 287 -16.75 15.68 -8.29
C THR A 287 -16.83 17.17 -7.92
N LYS A 288 -17.57 17.49 -6.86
CA LYS A 288 -17.77 18.84 -6.30
C LYS A 288 -17.86 18.75 -4.78
N PRO A 289 -17.73 19.87 -4.03
CA PRO A 289 -17.95 19.86 -2.59
C PRO A 289 -19.20 19.10 -2.19
N SER A 290 -19.07 18.25 -1.17
CA SER A 290 -20.10 17.30 -0.75
C SER A 290 -20.33 17.38 0.75
N ASP A 291 -21.58 17.18 1.17
CA ASP A 291 -21.96 17.05 2.58
C ASP A 291 -21.52 15.70 3.18
N ASN A 292 -21.11 14.75 2.33
CA ASN A 292 -20.43 13.54 2.77
C ASN A 292 -18.93 13.84 2.96
N TRP A 293 -18.53 13.96 4.23
CA TRP A 293 -17.17 14.35 4.59
C TRP A 293 -16.08 13.44 4.03
N ALA A 294 -16.32 12.12 3.94
CA ALA A 294 -15.33 11.20 3.43
C ALA A 294 -15.16 11.35 1.91
N MET A 295 -16.27 11.44 1.16
CA MET A 295 -16.21 11.69 -0.28
C MET A 295 -15.56 13.05 -0.60
N ASP A 296 -15.85 14.07 0.21
CA ASP A 296 -15.26 15.40 0.07
C ASP A 296 -13.76 15.42 0.41
N SER A 297 -13.36 14.67 1.45
CA SER A 297 -11.98 14.44 1.84
C SER A 297 -11.16 13.82 0.70
N TRP A 298 -11.73 12.86 -0.04
CA TRP A 298 -11.04 12.24 -1.17
C TRP A 298 -11.12 13.05 -2.47
N ARG A 299 -12.13 13.91 -2.63
CA ARG A 299 -12.19 14.87 -3.74
C ARG A 299 -10.95 15.75 -3.75
N VAL A 300 -10.61 16.37 -2.61
CA VAL A 300 -9.43 17.26 -2.54
C VAL A 300 -8.13 16.50 -2.73
N ARG A 301 -8.05 15.21 -2.35
CA ARG A 301 -6.86 14.37 -2.55
C ARG A 301 -6.65 14.02 -4.02
N LEU A 302 -7.71 13.61 -4.72
CA LEU A 302 -7.65 13.39 -6.17
C LEU A 302 -7.28 14.69 -6.91
N GLN A 303 -7.89 15.82 -6.54
CA GLN A 303 -7.56 17.12 -7.11
C GLN A 303 -6.10 17.52 -6.87
N MET A 304 -5.59 17.34 -5.64
CA MET A 304 -4.18 17.62 -5.32
C MET A 304 -3.23 16.71 -6.09
N ALA A 305 -3.56 15.43 -6.26
CA ALA A 305 -2.76 14.50 -7.05
C ALA A 305 -2.69 14.89 -8.52
N GLN A 306 -3.78 15.40 -9.11
CA GLN A 306 -3.79 15.94 -10.46
C GLN A 306 -2.87 17.16 -10.58
N LEU A 307 -2.99 18.13 -9.66
CA LEU A 307 -2.10 19.31 -9.62
C LEU A 307 -0.63 18.92 -9.45
N PHE A 308 -0.35 17.90 -8.64
CA PHE A 308 0.99 17.39 -8.40
C PHE A 308 1.59 16.73 -9.65
N ALA A 309 0.83 15.85 -10.31
CA ALA A 309 1.26 15.23 -11.57
C ALA A 309 1.47 16.28 -12.67
N ASP A 310 0.57 17.25 -12.80
CA ASP A 310 0.73 18.37 -13.72
C ASP A 310 1.99 19.18 -13.44
N CYS A 311 2.32 19.44 -12.17
CA CYS A 311 3.55 20.12 -11.79
C CYS A 311 4.80 19.30 -12.19
N ILE A 312 4.82 18.00 -11.91
CA ILE A 312 5.92 17.11 -12.32
C ILE A 312 6.11 17.16 -13.85
N ASN A 313 5.02 17.06 -14.61
CA ASN A 313 5.04 17.04 -16.07
C ASN A 313 5.47 18.40 -16.65
N ARG A 314 5.06 19.53 -16.06
CA ARG A 314 5.54 20.87 -16.43
C ARG A 314 7.06 21.02 -16.28
N HIS A 315 7.65 20.29 -15.33
CA HIS A 315 9.10 20.22 -15.11
C HIS A 315 9.79 19.07 -15.87
N GLY A 316 9.11 18.47 -16.84
CA GLY A 316 9.67 17.46 -17.75
C GLY A 316 9.66 16.03 -17.22
N GLY A 317 8.88 15.75 -16.18
CA GLY A 317 8.67 14.39 -15.67
C GLY A 317 7.60 13.58 -16.43
N ASP A 318 7.31 12.40 -15.89
CA ASP A 318 6.34 11.43 -16.43
C ASP A 318 5.44 10.94 -15.30
N ALA A 319 4.43 11.72 -14.96
CA ALA A 319 3.46 11.43 -13.92
C ALA A 319 2.05 11.29 -14.50
N THR A 320 1.35 10.22 -14.12
CA THR A 320 -0.04 9.95 -14.55
C THR A 320 -0.95 9.73 -13.35
N VAL A 321 -2.12 10.35 -13.36
CA VAL A 321 -3.21 10.04 -12.42
C VAL A 321 -4.28 9.24 -13.14
N VAL A 322 -4.65 8.10 -12.58
CA VAL A 322 -5.71 7.22 -13.08
C VAL A 322 -6.84 7.21 -12.07
N HIS A 323 -7.98 7.77 -12.48
CA HIS A 323 -9.25 7.64 -11.76
C HIS A 323 -10.02 6.46 -12.37
N LEU A 324 -10.15 5.36 -11.62
CA LEU A 324 -10.65 4.07 -12.13
C LEU A 324 -12.02 4.17 -12.85
N PRO A 325 -13.02 4.94 -12.37
CA PRO A 325 -14.30 5.11 -13.06
C PRO A 325 -14.18 5.66 -14.49
N GLU A 326 -13.16 6.48 -14.77
CA GLU A 326 -12.89 7.01 -16.12
C GLU A 326 -12.33 5.94 -17.07
N GLN A 327 -11.83 4.83 -16.52
CA GLN A 327 -11.37 3.65 -17.24
C GLN A 327 -12.46 2.55 -17.32
N GLY A 328 -13.69 2.86 -16.90
CA GLY A 328 -14.79 1.89 -16.87
C GLY A 328 -14.71 0.87 -15.73
N ILE A 329 -13.91 1.16 -14.70
CA ILE A 329 -13.73 0.29 -13.52
C ILE A 329 -14.40 0.96 -12.32
N TYR A 330 -15.44 0.32 -11.80
CA TYR A 330 -16.33 0.91 -10.80
C TYR A 330 -16.34 0.13 -9.49
N GLY A 331 -16.71 0.85 -8.42
CA GLY A 331 -16.97 0.30 -7.11
C GLY A 331 -15.74 0.10 -6.22
N ASN A 332 -14.56 0.48 -6.69
CA ASN A 332 -13.34 0.40 -5.89
C ASN A 332 -13.32 1.49 -4.80
N SER A 333 -13.01 1.12 -3.57
CA SER A 333 -12.90 2.01 -2.41
C SER A 333 -11.43 2.42 -2.21
N HIS A 334 -10.99 2.67 -0.98
CA HIS A 334 -9.63 3.12 -0.68
C HIS A 334 -8.55 2.01 -0.71
N PHE A 335 -8.94 0.74 -0.53
CA PHE A 335 -8.01 -0.41 -0.45
C PHE A 335 -8.04 -1.24 -1.74
N LEU A 336 -7.72 -0.61 -2.88
CA LEU A 336 -7.84 -1.16 -4.23
C LEU A 336 -7.29 -2.61 -4.35
N PHE A 337 -6.13 -2.86 -3.74
CA PHE A 337 -5.42 -4.15 -3.76
C PHE A 337 -6.06 -5.26 -2.91
N ALA A 338 -7.02 -4.95 -2.05
CA ALA A 338 -7.75 -5.91 -1.21
C ALA A 338 -9.16 -6.24 -1.77
N GLU A 339 -9.62 -5.52 -2.78
CA GLU A 339 -10.97 -5.62 -3.30
C GLU A 339 -11.17 -6.82 -4.25
N LYS A 340 -12.42 -7.17 -4.55
CA LYS A 340 -12.82 -8.37 -5.32
C LYS A 340 -12.16 -8.42 -6.71
N ASN A 341 -11.94 -7.26 -7.32
CA ASN A 341 -11.28 -7.11 -8.62
C ASN A 341 -9.77 -6.79 -8.49
N ASN A 342 -9.12 -7.09 -7.37
CA ASN A 342 -7.70 -6.78 -7.19
C ASN A 342 -6.79 -7.40 -8.27
N VAL A 343 -7.12 -8.57 -8.82
CA VAL A 343 -6.37 -9.16 -9.95
C VAL A 343 -6.43 -8.26 -11.19
N GLN A 344 -7.59 -7.67 -11.50
CA GLN A 344 -7.74 -6.71 -12.60
C GLN A 344 -6.82 -5.49 -12.40
N LEU A 345 -6.74 -4.99 -11.16
CA LEU A 345 -5.87 -3.85 -10.85
C LEU A 345 -4.39 -4.22 -10.86
N ALA A 346 -4.04 -5.45 -10.49
CA ALA A 346 -2.69 -5.98 -10.65
C ALA A 346 -2.31 -6.08 -12.14
N ASP A 347 -3.24 -6.49 -13.02
CA ASP A 347 -3.03 -6.54 -14.48
C ASP A 347 -2.79 -5.14 -15.07
N MET A 348 -3.51 -4.14 -14.59
CA MET A 348 -3.29 -2.74 -14.97
C MET A 348 -1.89 -2.27 -14.58
N LEU A 349 -1.47 -2.54 -13.34
CA LEU A 349 -0.13 -2.19 -12.89
C LEU A 349 0.95 -2.93 -13.69
N GLU A 350 0.83 -4.24 -13.89
CA GLU A 350 1.80 -5.00 -14.70
C GLU A 350 1.89 -4.47 -16.14
N SER A 351 0.74 -4.14 -16.75
CA SER A 351 0.71 -3.55 -18.09
C SER A 351 1.43 -2.19 -18.14
N TRP A 352 1.26 -1.36 -17.10
CA TRP A 352 1.98 -0.09 -16.99
C TRP A 352 3.49 -0.31 -16.79
N LEU A 353 3.89 -1.23 -15.91
CA LEU A 353 5.29 -1.58 -15.70
C LEU A 353 5.96 -2.04 -17.01
N LYS A 354 5.27 -2.89 -17.76
CA LYS A 354 5.73 -3.33 -19.08
C LYS A 354 5.87 -2.19 -20.07
N ALA A 355 4.89 -1.30 -20.14
CA ALA A 355 4.95 -0.12 -21.01
C ALA A 355 6.11 0.83 -20.65
N LYS A 356 6.59 0.81 -19.41
CA LYS A 356 7.75 1.56 -18.93
C LYS A 356 9.07 0.78 -19.00
N GLY A 357 9.08 -0.47 -19.46
CA GLY A 357 10.28 -1.32 -19.49
C GLY A 357 10.77 -1.71 -18.08
N LEU A 358 9.84 -1.85 -17.14
CA LEU A 358 10.14 -2.13 -15.73
C LEU A 358 9.77 -3.55 -15.29
N ASP A 359 9.33 -4.40 -16.22
CA ASP A 359 8.94 -5.79 -15.94
C ASP A 359 9.89 -6.82 -16.57
N GLU A 360 11.05 -6.42 -17.08
CA GLU A 360 12.03 -7.34 -17.69
C GLU A 360 12.58 -8.39 -16.72
#